data_AF-A0A3P7F5A8-F1
#
_entry.id   AF-A0A3P7F5A8-F1
#
_cell.length_a   1.000
_cell.length_b   1.000
_cell.length_c   1.000
_cell.angle_alpha   90.00
_cell.angle_beta   90.00
_cell.angle_gamma   90.00
#
_symmetry.space_group_name_H-M   'P 1'
#
loop_
_entity.id
_entity.type
_entity.pdbx_description
1 polymer ?
#
loop_
_entity_poly.entity_id
_entity_poly.type
_entity_poly.pdbx_seq_one_letter_code
_entity_poly.pdbx_strand_id
1 'polypeptide(L)'
;MKIFADGQENNETVILFGNDYEWSVNVVQKYLNNSNTAAHVLPVMSNFTPVVDFAFVRQNCDTILLSASISTFGWWAAYLAGPAKKIYYNAVFSKPNGVENEVNAADFFLPSWISLNIKYKMWSW
;
A
#
# COMPACT_ATOMS: atom_id res chain seq x y z
N MET A 1 3.07 8.39 2.31
CA MET A 1 3.78 9.33 1.42
C MET A 1 2.74 10.01 0.56
N LYS A 2 2.75 11.35 0.47
CA LYS A 2 1.78 12.12 -0.32
C LYS A 2 2.19 12.07 -1.80
N ILE A 3 1.28 11.71 -2.69
CA ILE A 3 1.44 11.87 -4.14
C ILE A 3 0.19 12.60 -4.61
N PHE A 4 0.30 13.91 -4.84
CA PHE A 4 -0.78 14.71 -5.41
C PHE A 4 -0.82 14.53 -6.93
N ALA A 5 -2.02 14.36 -7.48
CA ALA A 5 -2.34 14.84 -8.81
C ALA A 5 -2.99 16.22 -8.65
N ASP A 6 -2.50 17.17 -9.43
CA ASP A 6 -2.86 18.58 -9.41
C ASP A 6 -4.37 18.83 -9.60
N GLY A 7 -4.92 19.77 -8.81
CA GLY A 7 -6.03 20.61 -9.28
C GLY A 7 -7.48 20.14 -9.16
N GLN A 8 -7.93 19.50 -8.07
CA GLN A 8 -9.35 19.49 -7.67
C GLN A 8 -9.49 19.32 -6.15
N GLU A 9 -10.56 19.86 -5.55
CA GLU A 9 -11.01 19.58 -4.18
C GLU A 9 -11.31 18.08 -4.06
N ASN A 10 -10.27 17.27 -3.89
CA ASN A 10 -10.38 15.83 -3.86
C ASN A 10 -10.54 15.40 -2.40
N ASN A 11 -11.74 14.95 -2.04
CA ASN A 11 -12.00 14.22 -0.80
C ASN A 11 -11.29 12.86 -0.87
N GLU A 12 -9.97 12.88 -0.72
CA GLU A 12 -9.14 11.68 -0.70
C GLU A 12 -9.41 10.92 0.61
N THR A 13 -9.73 9.64 0.45
CA THR A 13 -9.87 8.70 1.57
C THR A 13 -8.75 7.68 1.50
N VAL A 14 -7.95 7.61 2.56
CA VAL A 14 -6.88 6.63 2.72
C VAL A 14 -7.37 5.51 3.62
N ILE A 15 -7.25 4.26 3.16
CA ILE A 15 -7.60 3.08 3.94
C ILE A 15 -6.35 2.23 4.11
N LEU A 16 -5.99 1.92 5.35
CA LEU A 16 -4.84 1.10 5.68
C LEU A 16 -5.28 -0.33 5.96
N PHE A 17 -4.75 -1.25 5.15
CA PHE A 17 -4.86 -2.70 5.32
C PHE A 17 -3.57 -3.22 5.95
N GLY A 18 -3.68 -3.99 7.02
CA GLY A 18 -2.52 -4.57 7.70
C GLY A 18 -2.92 -5.33 8.95
N ASN A 19 -2.02 -6.20 9.41
CA ASN A 19 -2.18 -6.93 10.67
C ASN A 19 -1.63 -6.16 11.89
N ASP A 20 -0.78 -5.16 11.66
CA ASP A 20 -0.23 -4.29 12.70
C ASP A 20 -1.09 -3.03 12.85
N TYR A 21 -2.12 -3.15 13.69
CA TYR A 21 -3.09 -2.08 13.93
C TYR A 21 -2.44 -0.84 14.54
N GLU A 22 -1.58 -1.01 15.54
CA GLU A 22 -0.90 0.09 16.24
C GLU A 22 0.03 0.85 15.29
N TRP A 23 0.82 0.14 14.49
CA TRP A 23 1.66 0.78 13.47
C TRP A 23 0.82 1.60 12.48
N SER A 24 -0.30 1.05 12.02
CA SER A 24 -1.20 1.72 11.08
C SER A 24 -1.81 2.99 11.66
N VAL A 25 -2.26 2.94 12.92
CA VAL A 25 -2.74 4.12 13.65
C VAL A 25 -1.63 5.17 13.78
N ASN A 26 -0.42 4.76 14.14
CA ASN A 26 0.72 5.66 14.26
C ASN A 26 1.08 6.33 12.92
N VAL A 27 0.98 5.62 11.80
CA VAL A 27 1.19 6.19 10.45
C VAL A 27 0.14 7.26 10.15
N VAL A 28 -1.14 6.97 10.41
CA VAL A 28 -2.22 7.95 10.21
C VAL A 28 -2.01 9.19 11.09
N GLN A 29 -1.76 8.99 12.38
CA GLN A 29 -1.55 10.07 13.33
C GLN A 29 -0.34 10.94 12.95
N LYS A 30 0.76 10.32 12.54
CA LYS A 30 2.00 11.03 12.21
C LYS A 30 1.91 11.80 10.89
N TYR A 31 1.26 11.24 9.88
CA TYR A 31 1.34 11.79 8.51
C TYR A 31 0.05 12.40 7.97
N LEU A 32 -1.11 12.05 8.54
CA LEU A 32 -2.43 12.45 8.02
C LEU A 32 -3.28 13.25 9.01
N ASN A 33 -2.95 13.28 10.30
CA ASN A 33 -3.77 13.96 11.32
C ASN A 33 -3.92 15.49 11.10
N ASN A 34 -2.91 16.13 10.51
CA ASN A 34 -2.95 17.57 10.16
C ASN A 34 -3.27 17.79 8.67
N SER A 35 -3.87 16.82 8.00
CA SER A 35 -4.27 16.91 6.60
C SER A 35 -5.78 16.93 6.47
N ASN A 36 -6.29 17.48 5.37
CA ASN A 36 -7.71 17.41 5.01
C ASN A 36 -8.11 16.03 4.43
N THR A 37 -7.25 15.02 4.57
CA THR A 37 -7.44 13.67 4.02
C THR A 37 -8.11 12.79 5.07
N ALA A 38 -9.25 12.18 4.72
CA ALA A 38 -9.88 11.19 5.58
C ALA A 38 -9.01 9.92 5.62
N ALA A 39 -8.79 9.35 6.80
CA ALA A 39 -7.96 8.17 6.95
C ALA A 39 -8.60 7.15 7.90
N HIS A 40 -8.65 5.89 7.46
CA HIS A 40 -9.23 4.78 8.21
C HIS A 40 -8.23 3.63 8.32
N VAL A 41 -8.14 3.06 9.51
CA VAL A 41 -7.38 1.84 9.78
C VAL A 41 -8.38 0.71 9.96
N LEU A 42 -8.26 -0.35 9.17
CA LEU A 42 -9.14 -1.51 9.32
C LEU A 42 -8.64 -2.39 10.47
N PRO A 43 -9.48 -2.66 11.48
CA PRO A 43 -9.13 -3.62 12.53
C PRO A 43 -9.15 -5.04 11.98
N VAL A 44 -8.26 -5.90 12.49
CA VAL A 44 -8.31 -7.33 12.19
C VAL A 44 -9.53 -7.92 12.89
N MET A 45 -10.51 -8.38 12.10
CA MET A 45 -11.74 -9.00 12.60
C MET A 45 -11.89 -10.41 12.03
N SER A 46 -12.39 -11.35 12.83
CA SER A 46 -12.54 -12.76 12.43
C SER A 46 -13.41 -12.98 11.18
N ASN A 47 -14.31 -12.05 10.89
CA ASN A 47 -15.24 -12.13 9.76
C ASN A 47 -14.71 -11.44 8.49
N PHE A 48 -13.54 -10.79 8.57
CA PHE A 48 -12.91 -10.09 7.45
C PHE A 48 -11.78 -10.97 6.91
N THR A 49 -12.08 -11.67 5.83
CA THR A 49 -11.12 -12.56 5.17
C THR A 49 -10.34 -11.79 4.10
N PRO A 50 -9.15 -12.27 3.70
CA PRO A 50 -8.41 -11.66 2.59
C PRO A 50 -9.21 -11.50 1.29
N VAL A 51 -10.19 -12.38 1.07
CA VAL A 51 -11.09 -12.31 -0.10
C VAL A 51 -11.98 -11.06 -0.05
N VAL A 52 -12.48 -10.70 1.13
CA VAL A 52 -13.27 -9.47 1.33
C VAL A 52 -12.40 -8.24 1.07
N ASP A 53 -11.16 -8.23 1.57
CA ASP A 53 -10.22 -7.14 1.33
C ASP A 53 -9.91 -6.97 -0.16
N PHE A 54 -9.63 -8.07 -0.88
CA PHE A 54 -9.37 -8.02 -2.31
C PHE A 54 -10.59 -7.51 -3.11
N ALA A 55 -11.79 -7.96 -2.74
CA ALA A 55 -13.03 -7.48 -3.36
C ALA A 55 -13.23 -5.98 -3.11
N PHE A 56 -13.00 -5.53 -1.87
CA PHE A 56 -13.11 -4.12 -1.49
C PHE A 56 -12.10 -3.27 -2.28
N VAL A 57 -10.83 -3.66 -2.30
CA VAL A 57 -9.75 -2.95 -3.00
C VAL A 57 -10.06 -2.81 -4.49
N ARG A 58 -10.50 -3.90 -5.13
CA ARG A 58 -10.86 -3.88 -6.55
C ARG A 58 -12.01 -2.91 -6.85
N GLN A 59 -13.02 -2.85 -5.99
CA GLN A 59 -14.24 -2.08 -6.24
C GLN A 59 -14.11 -0.61 -5.84
N ASN A 60 -13.37 -0.31 -4.77
CA ASN A 60 -13.43 1.00 -4.10
C ASN A 60 -12.12 1.80 -4.15
N CYS A 61 -10.98 1.15 -4.39
CA CYS A 61 -9.70 1.86 -4.42
C CYS A 61 -9.32 2.24 -5.84
N ASP A 62 -8.91 3.49 -6.06
CA ASP A 62 -8.37 3.96 -7.35
C ASP A 62 -6.85 3.79 -7.45
N THR A 63 -6.20 3.84 -6.28
CA THR A 63 -4.75 3.78 -6.13
C THR A 63 -4.39 2.85 -4.98
N ILE A 64 -3.32 2.07 -5.15
CA ILE A 64 -2.80 1.15 -4.13
C ILE A 64 -1.32 1.48 -3.91
N LEU A 65 -0.93 1.58 -2.63
CA LEU A 65 0.46 1.72 -2.21
C LEU A 65 0.89 0.49 -1.42
N LEU A 66 1.89 -0.23 -1.93
CA LEU A 66 2.50 -1.37 -1.25
C LEU A 66 3.57 -0.91 -0.27
N SER A 67 3.18 -0.68 0.99
CA SER A 67 4.10 -0.30 2.07
C SER A 67 5.16 -1.38 2.36
N ALA A 68 4.78 -2.65 2.26
CA ALA A 68 5.69 -3.79 2.21
C ALA A 68 5.62 -4.41 0.80
N SER A 69 6.51 -3.99 -0.10
CA SER A 69 6.34 -4.27 -1.54
C SER A 69 6.48 -5.74 -1.93
N ILE A 70 7.15 -6.54 -1.12
CA ILE A 70 7.29 -8.01 -1.29
C ILE A 70 6.25 -8.81 -0.50
N SER A 71 5.27 -8.15 0.13
CA SER A 71 4.18 -8.85 0.81
C SER A 71 3.34 -9.65 -0.19
N THR A 72 3.13 -10.93 0.07
CA THR A 72 2.26 -11.78 -0.77
C THR A 72 0.81 -11.27 -0.77
N PHE A 73 0.27 -10.88 0.38
CA PHE A 73 -1.07 -10.28 0.47
C PHE A 73 -1.18 -9.00 -0.35
N GLY A 74 -0.24 -8.06 -0.15
CA GLY A 74 -0.24 -6.78 -0.85
C GLY A 74 -0.08 -6.95 -2.36
N TRP A 75 0.80 -7.85 -2.78
CA TRP A 75 1.03 -8.17 -4.19
C TRP A 75 -0.23 -8.71 -4.85
N TRP A 76 -0.91 -9.69 -4.22
CA TRP A 76 -2.17 -10.23 -4.76
C TRP A 76 -3.29 -9.19 -4.76
N ALA A 77 -3.40 -8.34 -3.74
CA ALA A 77 -4.37 -7.24 -3.71
C ALA A 77 -4.16 -6.28 -4.90
N ALA A 78 -2.91 -5.89 -5.18
CA ALA A 78 -2.57 -5.03 -6.30
C ALA A 78 -2.81 -5.70 -7.66
N TYR A 79 -2.41 -6.95 -7.81
CA TYR A 79 -2.59 -7.71 -9.05
C TYR A 79 -4.09 -7.89 -9.38
N LEU A 80 -4.90 -8.26 -8.40
CA LEU A 80 -6.34 -8.53 -8.57
C LEU A 80 -7.20 -7.26 -8.66
N ALA A 81 -6.68 -6.10 -8.25
CA ALA A 81 -7.36 -4.81 -8.41
C ALA A 81 -7.61 -4.46 -9.88
N GLY A 82 -6.79 -5.02 -10.78
CA GLY A 82 -6.95 -4.92 -12.22
C GLY A 82 -6.18 -3.75 -12.85
N PRO A 83 -6.10 -3.73 -14.19
CA PRO A 83 -5.17 -2.87 -14.92
C PRO A 83 -5.52 -1.37 -14.90
N ALA A 84 -6.74 -1.01 -14.51
CA ALA A 84 -7.18 0.38 -14.44
C ALA A 84 -6.69 1.13 -13.19
N LYS A 85 -6.08 0.42 -12.23
CA LYS A 85 -5.68 0.98 -10.94
C LYS A 85 -4.20 1.40 -10.95
N LYS A 86 -3.90 2.52 -10.29
CA LYS A 86 -2.51 2.97 -10.13
C LYS A 86 -1.88 2.24 -8.96
N ILE A 87 -0.84 1.45 -9.25
CA ILE A 87 -0.12 0.68 -8.23
C ILE A 87 1.24 1.30 -7.99
N TYR A 88 1.53 1.62 -6.74
CA TYR A 88 2.83 2.10 -6.30
C TYR A 88 3.49 1.08 -5.38
N TYR A 89 4.79 0.86 -5.59
CA TYR A 89 5.61 0.02 -4.71
C TYR A 89 6.93 0.73 -4.42
N ASN A 90 7.54 0.44 -3.27
CA ASN A 90 8.87 0.95 -2.96
C ASN A 90 9.92 -0.01 -3.54
N ALA A 91 10.80 0.48 -4.41
CA ALA A 91 11.92 -0.28 -4.96
C ALA A 91 12.97 -0.61 -3.88
N VAL A 92 12.98 0.12 -2.78
CA VAL A 92 13.68 -0.27 -1.56
C VAL A 92 12.72 -1.13 -0.74
N PHE A 93 12.77 -2.45 -0.92
CA PHE A 93 11.81 -3.39 -0.28
C PHE A 93 12.46 -4.43 0.64
N SER A 94 13.78 -4.36 0.82
CA SER A 94 14.53 -5.27 1.69
C SER A 94 15.68 -4.53 2.38
N LYS A 95 16.17 -5.10 3.48
CA LYS A 95 17.39 -4.67 4.18
C LYS A 95 18.61 -5.17 3.38
N PRO A 96 19.75 -4.46 3.37
CA PRO A 96 20.96 -4.93 2.68
C PRO A 96 21.30 -6.38 3.02
N ASN A 97 21.60 -7.18 1.98
CA ASN A 97 21.83 -8.62 2.02
C ASN A 97 20.60 -9.45 2.42
N GLY A 98 19.40 -8.91 2.23
CA GLY A 98 18.16 -9.64 2.43
C GLY A 98 17.62 -10.24 1.13
N VAL A 99 16.30 -10.27 1.05
CA VAL A 99 15.57 -10.89 -0.06
C VAL A 99 15.71 -10.14 -1.39
N GLU A 100 16.33 -8.96 -1.42
CA GLU A 100 16.69 -8.30 -2.69
C GLU A 100 17.67 -9.10 -3.53
N ASN A 101 18.44 -10.00 -2.92
CA ASN A 101 19.33 -10.92 -3.64
C ASN A 101 18.59 -12.13 -4.22
N GLU A 102 17.34 -12.35 -3.83
CA GLU A 102 16.51 -13.49 -4.24
C GLU A 102 15.41 -13.08 -5.22
N VAL A 103 15.14 -11.79 -5.35
CA VAL A 103 14.01 -11.25 -6.12
C VAL A 103 14.52 -10.32 -7.21
N ASN A 104 14.29 -10.70 -8.47
CA ASN A 104 14.40 -9.77 -9.58
C ASN A 104 13.13 -8.92 -9.67
N ALA A 105 13.26 -7.62 -9.35
CA ALA A 105 12.13 -6.69 -9.36
C ALA A 105 11.40 -6.60 -10.71
N ALA A 106 12.11 -6.79 -11.83
CA ALA A 106 11.52 -6.75 -13.17
C ALA A 106 10.60 -7.95 -13.45
N ASP A 107 10.86 -9.09 -12.81
CA ASP A 107 10.04 -10.30 -12.93
C ASP A 107 8.92 -10.33 -11.87
N PHE A 108 9.14 -9.64 -10.74
CA PHE A 108 8.22 -9.64 -9.61
C PHE A 108 7.12 -8.57 -9.74
N PHE A 109 7.44 -7.38 -10.22
CA PHE A 109 6.48 -6.28 -10.36
C PHE A 109 6.07 -6.09 -11.81
N LEU A 110 4.79 -5.81 -12.05
CA LEU A 110 4.30 -5.60 -13.41
C LEU A 110 4.90 -4.31 -14.01
N PRO A 111 5.19 -4.26 -15.33
CA PRO A 111 5.75 -3.07 -15.97
C PRO A 111 4.87 -1.81 -15.87
N SER A 112 3.56 -1.97 -15.67
CA SER A 112 2.62 -0.86 -15.46
C SER A 112 2.64 -0.29 -14.04
N TRP A 113 3.30 -0.96 -13.09
CA TRP A 113 3.38 -0.51 -11.69
C TRP A 113 4.49 0.54 -11.52
N ILE A 114 4.24 1.51 -10.66
CA ILE A 114 5.09 2.68 -10.48
C ILE A 114 6.02 2.46 -9.30
N SER A 115 7.32 2.37 -9.58
CA SER A 115 8.35 2.26 -8.55
C SER A 115 8.59 3.60 -7.85
N LEU A 116 8.68 3.58 -6.53
CA LEU A 116 9.08 4.68 -5.66
C LEU A 116 10.47 4.37 -5.09
N ASN A 117 11.31 5.37 -4.87
CA ASN A 117 12.64 5.17 -4.26
C ASN A 117 12.70 5.88 -2.91
N ILE A 118 12.10 5.26 -1.90
CA ILE A 118 11.94 5.85 -0.57
C ILE A 118 12.89 5.13 0.39
N LYS A 119 13.88 5.87 0.86
CA LYS A 119 14.93 5.35 1.75
C LYS A 119 14.44 5.08 3.18
N TYR A 120 13.26 5.58 3.54
CA TYR A 120 12.66 5.34 4.86
C TYR A 120 11.92 4.01 4.88
N LYS A 121 12.09 3.26 5.97
CA LYS A 121 11.40 1.99 6.20
C LYS A 121 9.89 2.22 6.23
N MET A 122 9.16 1.53 5.36
CA MET A 122 7.70 1.58 5.26
C MET A 122 7.02 0.35 5.88
N TRP A 123 7.78 -0.52 6.54
CA TRP A 123 7.32 -1.80 7.10
C TRP A 123 7.87 -2.01 8.52
N SER A 124 7.17 -2.80 9.35
CA SER A 124 7.53 -3.00 10.76
C SER A 124 8.46 -4.20 11.02
N TRP A 125 8.67 -5.13 10.08
CA TRP A 125 9.48 -6.36 10.23
C TRP A 125 11.02 -6.15 10.07
#